data_AF-A0AAD0X7H3-F1
#
_entry.id   AF-A0AAD0X7H3-F1
#
_cell.length_a   1.000
_cell.length_b   1.000
_cell.length_c   1.000
_cell.angle_alpha   90.00
_cell.angle_beta   90.00
_cell.angle_gamma   90.00
#
_symmetry.space_group_name_H-M   'P 1'
#
loop_
_entity.id
_entity.type
_entity.pdbx_description
1 polymer ?
#
loop_
_entity_poly.entity_id
_entity_poly.type
_entity_poly.pdbx_seq_one_letter_code
_entity_poly.pdbx_strand_id
1 'polypeptide(L)'
;MNQLIVPALPLERSRYERAYVLGLEAMMAIIQQLVASKGDQQALTDQFPVFEVSYAVPHANKQVATIKETVAHLKVQPIRISVTRRQVTLQFMIQVPNGKPVWVPSAGALWRLYDGFLSNLTGVALPDIIAVHISLESVISSLTVTVPVRPSFRNYGIQTPTKLQVSCPESDQILPPVPA
;
A
#
# COMPACT_ATOMS: atom_id res chain seq x y z
N MET A 1 45.74 7.10 7.71
CA MET A 1 44.51 6.39 7.29
C MET A 1 43.32 7.27 7.69
N ASN A 2 42.75 8.01 6.75
CA ASN A 2 41.52 8.77 7.00
C ASN A 2 40.34 7.83 6.74
N GLN A 3 39.73 7.31 7.81
CA GLN A 3 38.40 6.74 7.71
C GLN A 3 37.44 7.88 7.36
N LEU A 4 36.99 7.91 6.10
CA LEU A 4 35.86 8.74 5.67
C LEU A 4 34.63 8.25 6.44
N ILE A 5 34.32 8.93 7.55
CA ILE A 5 33.05 8.75 8.25
C ILE A 5 31.99 9.37 7.36
N VAL A 6 31.36 8.53 6.53
CA VAL A 6 30.18 8.92 5.77
C VAL A 6 29.08 9.23 6.78
N PRO A 7 28.49 10.45 6.77
CA PRO A 7 27.39 10.76 7.67
C PRO A 7 26.25 9.77 7.40
N ALA A 8 25.74 9.11 8.44
CA ALA A 8 24.58 8.26 8.31
C ALA A 8 23.42 9.09 7.73
N LEU A 9 22.78 8.58 6.67
CA LEU A 9 21.57 9.19 6.13
C LEU A 9 20.53 9.29 7.27
N PRO A 10 19.74 10.38 7.35
CA PRO A 10 18.63 10.45 8.29
C PRO A 10 17.76 9.19 8.18
N LEU A 11 17.39 8.59 9.31
CA LEU A 11 16.69 7.30 9.35
C LEU A 11 15.44 7.26 8.45
N GLU A 12 14.72 8.37 8.35
CA GLU A 12 13.56 8.53 7.48
C GLU A 12 13.92 8.41 6.00
N ARG A 13 15.05 8.99 5.59
CA ARG A 13 15.54 8.92 4.21
C ARG A 13 15.98 7.50 3.85
N SER A 14 16.69 6.81 4.74
CA SER A 14 17.08 5.41 4.50
C SER A 14 15.86 4.48 4.41
N ARG A 15 14.82 4.73 5.20
CA ARG A 15 13.56 3.97 5.14
C ARG A 15 12.81 4.22 3.84
N TYR A 16 12.73 5.48 3.41
CA TYR A 16 12.12 5.84 2.14
C TYR A 16 12.86 5.19 0.96
N GLU A 17 14.18 5.30 0.89
CA GLU A 17 14.99 4.72 -0.18
C GLU A 17 14.87 3.19 -0.23
N ARG A 18 14.87 2.52 0.93
CA ARG A 18 14.64 1.08 1.00
C ARG A 18 13.25 0.70 0.50
N ALA A 19 12.21 1.41 0.91
CA ALA A 19 10.85 1.17 0.45
C ALA A 19 10.69 1.42 -1.06
N TYR A 20 11.37 2.44 -1.59
CA TYR A 20 11.43 2.75 -3.02
C TYR A 20 12.04 1.60 -3.82
N VAL A 21 13.18 1.08 -3.38
CA VAL A 21 13.83 -0.07 -4.05
C VAL A 21 12.93 -1.30 -4.01
N LEU A 22 12.26 -1.57 -2.89
CA LEU A 22 11.39 -2.74 -2.74
C LEU A 22 10.19 -2.76 -3.70
N GLY A 23 9.66 -1.61 -4.11
CA GLY A 23 8.53 -1.53 -5.04
C GLY A 23 8.90 -1.11 -6.45
N LEU A 24 10.18 -0.86 -6.75
CA LEU A 24 10.64 -0.34 -8.04
C LEU A 24 10.28 -1.28 -9.20
N GLU A 25 10.57 -2.57 -9.05
CA GLU A 25 10.30 -3.57 -10.09
C GLU A 25 8.78 -3.71 -10.35
N ALA A 26 7.99 -3.77 -9.28
CA ALA A 26 6.53 -3.81 -9.38
C ALA A 26 5.99 -2.56 -10.08
N MET A 27 6.49 -1.37 -9.75
CA MET A 27 6.10 -0.12 -10.43
C MET A 27 6.45 -0.14 -11.92
N MET A 28 7.63 -0.63 -12.27
CA MET A 28 8.03 -0.75 -13.68
C MET A 28 7.09 -1.69 -14.44
N ALA A 29 6.73 -2.84 -13.85
CA ALA A 29 5.78 -3.78 -14.43
C ALA A 29 4.39 -3.14 -14.62
N ILE A 30 3.88 -2.41 -13.62
CA ILE A 30 2.61 -1.70 -13.72
C ILE A 30 2.63 -0.62 -14.81
N ILE A 31 3.72 0.13 -14.93
CA ILE A 31 3.89 1.14 -15.98
C ILE A 31 3.86 0.47 -17.36
N GLN A 32 4.60 -0.63 -17.54
CA GLN A 32 4.58 -1.38 -18.80
C GLN A 32 3.17 -1.88 -19.12
N GLN A 33 2.46 -2.44 -18.13
CA GLN A 33 1.12 -2.98 -18.33
C GLN A 33 0.09 -1.90 -18.69
N LEU A 34 0.11 -0.73 -18.06
CA LEU A 34 -0.88 0.33 -18.28
C LEU A 34 -0.54 1.29 -19.43
N VAL A 35 0.74 1.49 -19.72
CA VAL A 35 1.21 2.53 -20.66
C VAL A 35 1.76 1.91 -21.95
N ALA A 36 2.55 0.84 -21.87
CA ALA A 36 3.18 0.26 -23.07
C ALA A 36 2.20 -0.57 -23.91
N SER A 37 1.10 -1.06 -23.32
CA SER A 37 0.07 -1.83 -24.02
C SER A 37 -0.91 -1.00 -24.87
N LYS A 38 -0.86 0.35 -24.79
CA LYS A 38 -1.92 1.23 -25.31
C LYS A 38 -1.57 2.07 -26.56
N GLY A 39 -0.33 2.05 -27.06
CA GLY A 39 0.07 2.86 -28.24
C GLY A 39 -0.19 4.37 -28.06
N ASP A 40 -0.25 5.13 -29.16
CA ASP A 40 -0.45 6.59 -29.17
C ASP A 40 -1.87 7.05 -28.78
N GLN A 41 -2.79 6.14 -28.50
CA GLN A 41 -4.13 6.50 -28.05
C GLN A 41 -4.18 6.59 -26.53
N GLN A 42 -4.34 7.82 -26.03
CA GLN A 42 -4.64 8.13 -24.62
C GLN A 42 -6.03 7.60 -24.21
N ALA A 43 -6.14 6.28 -24.10
CA ALA A 43 -7.38 5.62 -23.74
C ALA A 43 -7.60 5.63 -22.22
N LEU A 44 -8.79 6.06 -21.81
CA LEU A 44 -9.24 5.97 -20.42
C LEU A 44 -9.19 4.51 -19.92
N THR A 45 -8.93 4.32 -18.63
CA THR A 45 -9.05 3.04 -17.93
C THR A 45 -9.69 3.23 -16.57
N ASP A 46 -10.35 2.18 -16.09
CA ASP A 46 -10.88 2.06 -14.74
C ASP A 46 -9.96 1.24 -13.82
N GLN A 47 -8.78 0.82 -14.30
CA GLN A 47 -7.79 0.09 -13.52
C GLN A 47 -6.92 1.07 -12.74
N PHE A 48 -6.82 0.84 -11.43
CA PHE A 48 -5.98 1.63 -10.53
C PHE A 48 -4.99 0.72 -9.82
N PRO A 49 -3.78 1.24 -9.52
CA PRO A 49 -2.87 0.56 -8.62
C PRO A 49 -3.55 0.24 -7.28
N VAL A 50 -3.27 -0.94 -6.72
CA VAL A 50 -3.49 -1.24 -5.31
C VAL A 50 -2.12 -1.39 -4.68
N PHE A 51 -1.86 -0.62 -3.63
CA PHE A 51 -0.57 -0.62 -2.96
C PHE A 51 -0.66 -1.43 -1.67
N GLU A 52 0.24 -2.39 -1.51
CA GLU A 52 0.40 -3.15 -0.29
C GLU A 52 1.81 -2.97 0.26
N VAL A 53 1.91 -2.74 1.57
CA VAL A 53 3.19 -2.71 2.28
C VAL A 53 3.16 -3.65 3.45
N SER A 54 4.23 -4.43 3.59
CA SER A 54 4.41 -5.38 4.67
C SER A 54 5.55 -4.97 5.59
N TYR A 55 5.31 -5.09 6.89
CA TYR A 55 6.26 -4.78 7.97
C TYR A 55 6.57 -6.04 8.78
N ALA A 56 7.84 -6.25 9.12
CA ALA A 56 8.23 -7.31 10.06
C ALA A 56 7.99 -6.85 11.50
N VAL A 57 6.89 -7.32 12.10
CA VAL A 57 6.49 -6.96 13.47
C VAL A 57 6.49 -8.24 14.32
N PRO A 58 7.50 -8.46 15.18
CA PRO A 58 7.50 -9.58 16.10
C PRO A 58 6.28 -9.53 17.02
N HIS A 59 5.56 -10.65 17.15
CA HIS A 59 4.36 -10.75 17.98
C HIS A 59 3.28 -9.71 17.62
N ALA A 60 3.10 -9.40 16.34
CA ALA A 60 2.17 -8.37 15.88
C ALA A 60 0.73 -8.62 16.36
N ASN A 61 0.31 -9.88 16.43
CA ASN A 61 -0.99 -10.29 16.95
C ASN A 61 -1.23 -9.91 18.42
N LYS A 62 -0.18 -9.72 19.22
CA LYS A 62 -0.28 -9.22 20.61
C LYS A 62 -0.31 -7.68 20.68
N GLN A 63 -0.02 -6.99 19.58
CA GLN A 63 0.15 -5.54 19.51
C GLN A 63 -0.90 -4.87 18.61
N VAL A 64 -2.00 -5.56 18.29
CA VAL A 64 -3.01 -5.11 17.31
C VAL A 64 -3.57 -3.71 17.66
N ALA A 65 -3.81 -3.41 18.94
CA ALA A 65 -4.30 -2.09 19.35
C ALA A 65 -3.30 -0.98 19.03
N THR A 66 -2.03 -1.16 19.40
CA THR A 66 -0.94 -0.23 19.11
C THR A 66 -0.71 -0.07 17.61
N ILE A 67 -0.78 -1.18 16.84
CA ILE A 67 -0.68 -1.15 15.38
C ILE A 67 -1.79 -0.28 14.79
N LYS A 68 -3.04 -0.46 15.25
CA LYS A 68 -4.18 0.35 14.78
C LYS A 68 -4.00 1.83 15.09
N GLU A 69 -3.61 2.16 16.32
CA GLU A 69 -3.36 3.53 16.74
C GLU A 69 -2.25 4.18 15.91
N THR A 70 -1.15 3.46 15.69
CA THR A 70 -0.03 3.92 14.87
C THR A 70 -0.47 4.16 13.42
N VAL A 71 -1.25 3.25 12.85
CA VAL A 71 -1.78 3.37 11.48
C VAL A 71 -2.83 4.48 11.35
N ALA A 72 -3.58 4.79 12.42
CA ALA A 72 -4.57 5.87 12.41
C ALA A 72 -3.93 7.27 12.23
N HIS A 73 -2.65 7.43 12.57
CA HIS A 73 -1.88 8.66 12.36
C HIS A 73 -1.43 8.89 10.91
N LEU A 74 -1.65 7.92 10.03
CA LEU A 74 -1.39 8.10 8.60
C LEU A 74 -2.30 9.17 8.00
N LYS A 75 -1.72 10.02 7.14
CA LYS A 75 -2.47 11.04 6.39
C LYS A 75 -3.54 10.40 5.49
N VAL A 76 -3.19 9.26 4.89
CA VAL A 76 -4.08 8.40 4.13
C VAL A 76 -4.12 7.06 4.85
N GLN A 77 -5.28 6.70 5.39
CA GLN A 77 -5.46 5.44 6.10
C GLN A 77 -5.67 4.27 5.13
N PRO A 78 -5.13 3.07 5.42
CA PRO A 78 -5.35 1.90 4.59
C PRO A 78 -6.81 1.43 4.66
N ILE A 79 -7.27 0.82 3.57
CA ILE A 79 -8.60 0.21 3.51
C ILE A 79 -8.66 -1.14 4.24
N ARG A 80 -7.51 -1.80 4.39
CA ARG A 80 -7.38 -3.09 5.10
C ARG A 80 -6.05 -3.15 5.85
N ILE A 81 -6.09 -3.71 7.05
CA ILE A 81 -4.92 -4.05 7.86
C ILE A 81 -4.99 -5.55 8.16
N SER A 82 -4.06 -6.32 7.60
CA SER A 82 -3.92 -7.74 7.91
C SER A 82 -2.78 -7.94 8.89
N VAL A 83 -3.02 -8.70 9.95
CA VAL A 83 -2.03 -8.92 11.02
C VAL A 83 -1.85 -10.42 11.22
N THR A 84 -0.62 -10.88 11.02
CA THR A 84 -0.21 -12.25 11.33
C THR A 84 0.63 -12.26 12.61
N ARG A 85 1.19 -13.41 13.00
CA ARG A 85 2.07 -13.49 14.18
C ARG A 85 3.36 -12.67 14.05
N ARG A 86 3.85 -12.44 12.83
CA ARG A 86 5.18 -11.84 12.57
C ARG A 86 5.15 -10.67 11.59
N GLN A 87 4.00 -10.35 11.04
CA GLN A 87 3.89 -9.37 9.97
C GLN A 87 2.60 -8.58 10.08
N VAL A 88 2.68 -7.31 9.66
CA VAL A 88 1.53 -6.44 9.41
C VAL A 88 1.56 -6.04 7.95
N THR A 89 0.45 -6.19 7.26
CA THR A 89 0.27 -5.73 5.88
C THR A 89 -0.81 -4.65 5.84
N LEU A 90 -0.48 -3.51 5.22
CA LEU A 90 -1.41 -2.42 4.98
C LEU A 90 -1.73 -2.37 3.49
N GLN A 91 -3.02 -2.29 3.15
CA GLN A 91 -3.49 -2.20 1.78
C GLN A 91 -4.19 -0.87 1.53
N PHE A 92 -3.85 -0.23 0.41
CA PHE A 92 -4.39 1.05 -0.03
C PHE A 92 -4.95 0.92 -1.43
N MET A 93 -6.19 1.34 -1.61
CA MET A 93 -6.91 1.29 -2.87
C MET A 93 -7.66 2.60 -3.05
N ILE A 94 -7.76 3.07 -4.29
CA ILE A 94 -8.52 4.28 -4.59
C ILE A 94 -9.97 4.18 -4.11
N GLN A 95 -10.47 5.25 -3.48
CA GLN A 95 -11.84 5.43 -3.05
C GLN A 95 -12.38 6.70 -3.70
N VAL A 96 -13.26 6.55 -4.68
CA VAL A 96 -13.89 7.68 -5.38
C VAL A 96 -15.39 7.65 -5.10
N PRO A 97 -15.97 8.70 -4.49
CA PRO A 97 -17.34 8.65 -3.96
C PRO A 97 -18.43 8.75 -5.04
N ASN A 98 -18.10 9.31 -6.22
CA ASN A 98 -19.09 9.76 -7.18
C ASN A 98 -18.90 9.06 -8.53
N GLY A 99 -19.49 7.88 -8.73
CA GLY A 99 -19.47 7.18 -10.02
C GLY A 99 -18.31 6.20 -10.21
N LYS A 100 -18.17 5.68 -11.42
CA LYS A 100 -17.08 4.78 -11.80
C LYS A 100 -15.87 5.62 -12.22
N PRO A 101 -14.76 5.64 -11.45
CA PRO A 101 -13.62 6.49 -11.76
C PRO A 101 -12.88 5.97 -12.99
N VAL A 102 -12.52 6.88 -13.89
CA VAL A 102 -11.69 6.57 -15.07
C VAL A 102 -10.57 7.60 -15.22
N TRP A 103 -9.42 7.20 -15.75
CA TRP A 103 -8.27 8.08 -15.91
C TRP A 103 -7.41 7.71 -17.11
N VAL A 104 -6.56 8.65 -17.54
CA VAL A 104 -5.55 8.40 -18.58
C VAL A 104 -4.22 8.06 -17.89
N PRO A 105 -3.71 6.82 -18.02
CA PRO A 105 -2.48 6.42 -17.36
C PRO A 105 -1.27 7.05 -18.05
N SER A 106 -0.28 7.44 -17.26
CA SER A 106 1.03 7.83 -17.74
C SER A 106 2.09 7.42 -16.73
N ALA A 107 3.32 7.16 -17.20
CA ALA A 107 4.43 6.81 -16.32
C ALA A 107 4.64 7.88 -15.23
N GLY A 108 4.57 9.16 -15.60
CA GLY A 108 4.69 10.27 -14.64
C GLY A 108 3.55 10.35 -13.63
N ALA A 109 2.32 9.95 -13.97
CA ALA A 109 1.22 9.88 -13.00
C ALA A 109 1.40 8.69 -12.03
N LEU A 110 1.83 7.54 -12.54
CA LEU A 110 2.12 6.35 -11.73
C LEU A 110 3.27 6.60 -10.74
N TRP A 111 4.37 7.23 -11.16
CA TRP A 111 5.46 7.60 -10.25
C TRP A 111 5.03 8.57 -9.16
N ARG A 112 4.17 9.56 -9.48
CA ARG A 112 3.62 10.48 -8.46
C ARG A 112 2.70 9.77 -7.46
N LEU A 113 1.93 8.78 -7.89
CA LEU A 113 1.14 7.95 -6.99
C LEU A 113 2.04 7.17 -6.03
N TYR A 114 3.08 6.54 -6.57
CA TYR A 114 4.02 5.77 -5.77
C TYR A 114 4.81 6.64 -4.78
N ASP A 115 5.26 7.82 -5.20
CA ASP A 115 5.90 8.78 -4.30
C ASP A 115 4.94 9.25 -3.20
N GLY A 116 3.68 9.52 -3.55
CA GLY A 116 2.64 9.85 -2.57
C GLY A 116 2.39 8.71 -1.57
N PHE A 117 2.42 7.46 -2.03
CA PHE A 117 2.33 6.26 -1.20
C PHE A 117 3.51 6.17 -0.22
N LEU A 118 4.74 6.21 -0.72
CA LEU A 118 5.94 6.14 0.13
C LEU A 118 6.00 7.29 1.14
N SER A 119 5.68 8.50 0.70
CA SER A 119 5.58 9.68 1.55
C SER A 119 4.52 9.52 2.64
N ASN A 120 3.41 8.83 2.37
CA ASN A 120 2.41 8.54 3.40
C ASN A 120 2.96 7.61 4.48
N LEU A 121 3.84 6.66 4.13
CA LEU A 121 4.47 5.75 5.09
C LEU A 121 5.51 6.45 5.98
N THR A 122 5.99 7.63 5.59
CA THR A 122 6.88 8.43 6.43
C THR A 122 6.12 8.96 7.65
N GLY A 123 6.75 8.88 8.83
CA GLY A 123 6.13 9.27 10.10
C GLY A 123 5.37 8.15 10.83
N VAL A 124 5.27 6.95 10.25
CA VAL A 124 4.72 5.78 10.96
C VAL A 124 5.80 5.14 11.82
N ALA A 125 5.53 4.95 13.11
CA ALA A 125 6.41 4.23 14.04
C ALA A 125 6.31 2.70 13.88
N LEU A 126 6.16 2.20 12.65
CA LEU A 126 6.29 0.78 12.35
C LEU A 126 7.77 0.44 12.09
N PRO A 127 8.17 -0.84 12.30
CA PRO A 127 9.53 -1.29 12.05
C PRO A 127 9.85 -1.32 10.54
N ASP A 128 10.91 -2.01 10.15
CA ASP A 128 11.35 -2.05 8.75
C ASP A 128 10.30 -2.66 7.80
N ILE A 129 10.13 -1.98 6.66
CA ILE A 129 9.38 -2.49 5.52
C ILE A 129 10.17 -3.66 4.92
N ILE A 130 9.48 -4.79 4.74
CA ILE A 130 10.06 -6.02 4.18
C ILE A 130 9.59 -6.30 2.76
N ALA A 131 8.43 -5.78 2.36
CA ALA A 131 7.92 -5.95 1.01
C ALA A 131 6.97 -4.81 0.64
N VAL A 132 6.99 -4.45 -0.64
CA VAL A 132 6.01 -3.58 -1.28
C VAL A 132 5.45 -4.34 -2.48
N HIS A 133 4.14 -4.56 -2.50
CA HIS A 133 3.45 -5.19 -3.62
C HIS A 133 2.52 -4.17 -4.26
N ILE A 134 2.42 -4.24 -5.59
CA ILE A 134 1.60 -3.33 -6.38
C ILE A 134 0.88 -4.16 -7.43
N SER A 135 -0.44 -4.15 -7.37
CA SER A 135 -1.31 -4.83 -8.34
C SER A 135 -2.19 -3.80 -9.05
N LEU A 136 -2.96 -4.24 -10.04
CA LEU A 136 -3.97 -3.43 -10.71
C LEU A 136 -5.34 -4.02 -10.48
N GLU A 137 -6.27 -3.19 -10.05
CA GLU A 137 -7.66 -3.58 -9.86
C GLU A 137 -8.59 -2.55 -10.49
N SER A 138 -9.65 -3.03 -11.14
CA SER A 138 -10.73 -2.16 -11.60
C SER A 138 -11.63 -1.80 -10.41
N VAL A 139 -11.99 -0.51 -10.28
CA VAL A 139 -12.92 -0.09 -9.24
C VAL A 139 -14.32 -0.60 -9.56
N ILE A 140 -14.81 -1.54 -8.74
CA ILE A 140 -16.17 -2.09 -8.85
C ILE A 140 -17.14 -1.01 -8.37
N SER A 141 -17.97 -0.49 -9.28
CA SER A 141 -19.03 0.45 -8.99
C SER A 141 -20.31 -0.01 -9.66
N SER A 142 -21.43 0.04 -8.94
CA SER A 142 -22.77 -0.20 -9.49
C SER A 142 -23.27 0.99 -10.33
N LEU A 143 -22.55 2.11 -10.33
CA LEU A 143 -22.90 3.32 -11.03
C LEU A 143 -22.41 3.25 -12.48
N THR A 144 -23.32 3.52 -13.42
CA THR A 144 -23.04 3.57 -14.87
C THR A 144 -22.33 4.83 -15.32
N VAL A 145 -22.38 5.90 -14.52
CA VAL A 145 -21.74 7.19 -14.85
C VAL A 145 -20.24 7.07 -14.62
N THR A 146 -19.46 7.31 -15.68
CA THR A 146 -18.00 7.42 -15.57
C THR A 146 -17.59 8.83 -15.17
N VAL A 147 -16.61 8.93 -14.28
CA VAL A 147 -16.08 10.21 -13.82
C VAL A 147 -14.58 10.25 -14.08
N PRO A 148 -14.11 11.16 -14.97
CA PRO A 148 -12.69 11.39 -15.18
C PRO A 148 -12.05 11.87 -13.89
N VAL A 149 -11.01 11.18 -13.44
CA VAL A 149 -10.23 11.54 -12.26
C VAL A 149 -8.76 11.69 -12.61
N ARG A 150 -8.10 12.62 -11.93
CA ARG A 150 -6.64 12.68 -11.86
C ARG A 150 -6.21 12.00 -10.55
N PRO A 151 -5.65 10.78 -10.60
CA PRO A 151 -5.33 10.07 -9.37
C PRO A 151 -4.27 10.82 -8.56
N SER A 152 -4.51 10.89 -7.25
CA SER A 152 -3.54 11.29 -6.24
C SER A 152 -3.62 10.29 -5.10
N PHE A 153 -2.52 10.05 -4.41
CA PHE A 153 -2.53 9.08 -3.30
C PHE A 153 -3.47 9.51 -2.16
N ARG A 154 -3.81 10.80 -2.07
CA ARG A 154 -4.86 11.31 -1.16
C ARG A 154 -6.25 10.69 -1.42
N ASN A 155 -6.49 10.17 -2.62
CA ASN A 155 -7.73 9.49 -2.99
C ASN A 155 -7.76 8.01 -2.57
N TYR A 156 -6.70 7.46 -1.96
CA TYR A 156 -6.56 6.01 -1.66
C TYR A 156 -6.96 5.63 -0.24
N GLY A 157 -7.52 6.57 0.52
CA GLY A 157 -7.92 6.38 1.90
C GLY A 157 -9.43 6.34 2.09
N ILE A 158 -9.82 5.97 3.31
CA ILE A 158 -11.21 5.97 3.74
C ILE A 158 -11.69 7.42 3.92
N GLN A 159 -12.80 7.82 3.28
CA GLN A 159 -13.38 9.18 3.45
C GLN A 159 -14.25 9.32 4.71
N THR A 160 -14.69 8.22 5.33
CA THR A 160 -15.54 8.19 6.53
C THR A 160 -15.42 6.84 7.28
N PRO A 161 -15.45 6.82 8.63
CA PRO A 161 -14.79 5.79 9.44
C PRO A 161 -15.42 4.41 9.25
N THR A 162 -14.70 3.50 8.59
CA THR A 162 -15.13 2.12 8.41
C THR A 162 -14.29 1.20 9.30
N LYS A 163 -14.99 0.35 10.06
CA LYS A 163 -14.39 -0.70 10.91
C LYS A 163 -13.31 -1.45 10.15
N LEU A 164 -12.07 -1.27 10.59
CA LEU A 164 -10.91 -2.03 10.18
C LEU A 164 -11.17 -3.53 10.32
N GLN A 165 -11.25 -4.24 9.20
CA GLN A 165 -11.29 -5.70 9.19
C GLN A 165 -9.88 -6.22 9.53
N VAL A 166 -9.69 -6.59 10.80
CA VAL A 166 -8.50 -7.32 11.24
C VAL A 166 -8.72 -8.77 10.88
N SER A 167 -8.04 -9.24 9.85
CA SER A 167 -7.86 -10.67 9.60
C SER A 167 -6.70 -11.14 10.45
N CYS A 168 -7.00 -11.61 11.67
CA CYS A 168 -6.09 -12.47 12.42
C CYS A 168 -6.44 -13.91 12.04
N PRO A 169 -5.59 -14.65 11.31
CA PRO A 169 -5.77 -16.09 11.24
C PRO A 169 -5.63 -16.62 12.68
N GLU A 170 -6.71 -17.23 13.17
CA GLU A 170 -6.77 -17.85 14.48
C GLU A 170 -5.68 -18.92 14.59
N SER A 171 -5.08 -19.03 15.78
CA SER A 171 -4.00 -19.96 16.10
C SER A 171 -4.30 -21.38 15.63
N ASP A 172 -3.27 -22.07 15.13
CA ASP A 172 -3.25 -23.52 14.95
C ASP A 172 -4.03 -24.22 16.08
N GLN A 173 -5.16 -24.83 15.74
CA GLN A 173 -5.82 -25.77 16.64
C GLN A 173 -4.84 -26.92 16.85
N ILE A 174 -4.22 -26.94 18.03
CA ILE A 174 -3.54 -28.12 18.55
C ILE A 174 -4.64 -29.18 18.70
N LEU A 175 -4.75 -30.08 17.73
CA LEU A 175 -5.50 -31.31 17.90
C LEU A 175 -4.91 -32.06 19.11
N PRO A 176 -5.74 -32.46 20.10
CA PRO A 176 -5.23 -33.27 21.20
C PRO A 176 -4.72 -34.61 20.67
N PRO A 177 -3.67 -35.20 21.27
CA PRO A 177 -3.21 -36.51 20.86
C PRO A 177 -4.31 -37.54 21.12
N VAL A 178 -4.64 -38.32 20.10
CA VAL A 178 -5.53 -39.48 20.20
C VAL A 178 -4.84 -40.49 21.13
N PRO A 179 -5.47 -40.94 22.23
CA PRO A 179 -4.92 -42.01 23.05
C PRO A 179 -4.98 -43.33 22.27
N ALA A 180 -3.90 -44.11 22.38
CA ALA A 180 -3.71 -45.42 21.76
C ALA A 180 -4.67 -46.50 22.29
#